data_AF-A0A4Y2PMM8-F1
#
_entry.id   AF-A0A4Y2PMM8-F1
#
_cell.length_a   1.000
_cell.length_b   1.000
_cell.length_c   1.000
_cell.angle_alpha   90.00
_cell.angle_beta   90.00
_cell.angle_gamma   90.00
#
_symmetry.space_group_name_H-M   'P 1'
#
loop_
_entity.id
_entity.type
_entity.pdbx_description
1 polymer ?
#
loop_
_entity_poly.entity_id
_entity_poly.type
_entity_poly.pdbx_seq_one_letter_code
_entity_poly.pdbx_strand_id
1 'polypeptide(L)'
;MCDADYKFTYIDIGSYDKSSDSIICKTSALYNQLSKGELVIPAGGPLEGGKLFPYVILADQGFVMSENLITPYGSKGLSDEKTSFNYRLSGQGGALNVHLE
;
A
#
# COMPACT_ATOMS: atom_id res chain seq x y z
N MET A 1 -2.01 5.41 -7.29
CA MET A 1 -1.33 4.10 -7.30
C MET A 1 -0.45 4.02 -8.53
N CYS A 2 0.73 3.44 -8.39
CA CYS A 2 1.72 3.33 -9.46
C CYS A 2 2.24 1.89 -9.52
N ASP A 3 2.49 1.37 -10.72
CA ASP A 3 3.10 0.04 -10.87
C ASP A 3 4.64 0.09 -10.77
N ALA A 4 5.28 -1.07 -10.92
CA ALA A 4 6.74 -1.19 -10.86
C ALA A 4 7.47 -0.49 -12.03
N ASP A 5 6.79 -0.18 -13.12
CA ASP A 5 7.32 0.56 -14.28
C ASP A 5 7.13 2.08 -14.12
N TYR A 6 6.76 2.55 -12.94
CA TYR A 6 6.46 3.96 -12.66
C TYR A 6 5.27 4.50 -13.47
N LYS A 7 4.31 3.65 -13.86
CA LYS A 7 3.09 4.07 -14.56
C LYS A 7 1.95 4.23 -13.55
N PHE A 8 1.27 5.38 -13.60
CA PHE A 8 0.07 5.59 -12.81
C PHE A 8 -1.05 4.65 -13.28
N THR A 9 -1.47 3.75 -12.41
CA THR A 9 -2.54 2.76 -12.67
C THR A 9 -3.87 3.15 -12.07
N TYR A 10 -3.86 4.02 -11.06
CA TYR A 10 -5.06 4.61 -10.46
C TYR A 10 -4.73 6.00 -9.95
N ILE A 11 -5.61 6.96 -10.24
CA ILE A 11 -5.57 8.33 -9.75
C ILE A 11 -6.95 8.62 -9.20
N ASP A 12 -7.01 9.18 -8.00
CA ASP A 12 -8.25 9.68 -7.41
C ASP A 12 -8.12 11.20 -7.30
N ILE A 13 -8.85 11.92 -8.14
CA ILE A 13 -8.85 13.37 -8.09
C ILE A 13 -9.84 13.73 -6.99
N GLY A 14 -9.31 14.09 -5.82
CA GLY A 14 -10.07 14.27 -4.58
C GLY A 14 -11.29 15.18 -4.67
N SER A 15 -12.10 15.18 -3.62
CA SER A 15 -13.31 15.99 -3.54
C SER A 15 -13.00 17.44 -3.09
N TYR A 16 -13.82 18.40 -3.52
CA TYR A 16 -13.61 19.85 -3.27
C TYR A 16 -13.71 20.27 -1.78
N ASP A 17 -14.05 19.34 -0.88
CA ASP A 17 -14.30 19.59 0.52
C ASP A 17 -13.04 19.41 1.39
N LYS A 18 -13.02 20.07 2.56
CA LYS A 18 -11.93 19.98 3.56
C LYS A 18 -11.96 18.66 4.32
N SER A 19 -12.06 17.54 3.61
CA SER A 19 -11.94 16.21 4.18
C SER A 19 -10.46 15.86 4.34
N SER A 20 -10.09 15.20 5.44
CA SER A 20 -8.71 14.75 5.63
C SER A 20 -8.37 13.66 4.61
N ASP A 21 -7.11 13.59 4.16
CA ASP A 21 -6.59 12.60 3.21
C ASP A 21 -6.97 11.15 3.60
N SER A 22 -7.03 10.90 4.91
CA SER A 22 -7.44 9.62 5.51
C SER A 22 -8.93 9.27 5.34
N ILE A 23 -9.81 10.26 5.24
CA ILE A 23 -11.24 10.05 4.93
C ILE A 23 -11.42 9.86 3.43
N ILE A 24 -10.80 10.73 2.62
CA ILE A 24 -10.85 10.67 1.16
C ILE A 24 -10.38 9.29 0.67
N CYS A 25 -9.29 8.77 1.26
CA CYS A 25 -8.80 7.46 0.86
C CYS A 25 -9.73 6.31 1.28
N LYS A 26 -10.35 6.36 2.47
CA LYS A 26 -11.33 5.35 2.90
C LYS A 26 -12.61 5.36 2.07
N THR A 27 -12.97 6.51 1.52
CA THR A 27 -14.13 6.65 0.61
C THR A 27 -13.78 6.36 -0.84
N SER A 28 -12.50 6.26 -1.19
CA SER A 28 -12.05 5.99 -2.56
C SER A 28 -12.59 4.67 -3.11
N ALA A 29 -12.80 4.62 -4.43
CA ALA A 29 -13.19 3.39 -5.11
C ALA A 29 -12.10 2.31 -4.94
N LEU A 30 -10.82 2.71 -4.94
CA LEU A 30 -9.69 1.82 -4.73
C LEU A 30 -9.76 1.10 -3.37
N TYR A 31 -9.91 1.85 -2.27
CA TYR A 31 -9.96 1.25 -0.94
C TYR A 31 -11.18 0.34 -0.77
N ASN A 32 -12.33 0.71 -1.34
CA ASN A 32 -13.53 -0.11 -1.31
C ASN A 32 -13.35 -1.43 -2.07
N GLN A 33 -12.77 -1.40 -3.28
CA GLN A 33 -12.51 -2.62 -4.05
C GLN A 33 -11.45 -3.49 -3.39
N LEU A 34 -10.39 -2.87 -2.85
CA LEU A 34 -9.34 -3.59 -2.14
C LEU A 34 -9.86 -4.29 -0.88
N SER A 35 -10.66 -3.60 -0.06
CA SER A 35 -11.23 -4.17 1.17
C SER A 35 -12.26 -5.27 0.92
N LYS A 36 -12.90 -5.29 -0.25
CA LYS A 36 -13.82 -6.36 -0.68
C LYS A 36 -13.14 -7.49 -1.46
N GLY A 37 -11.85 -7.36 -1.78
CA GLY A 37 -11.15 -8.32 -2.66
C GLY A 37 -11.62 -8.28 -4.12
N GLU A 38 -12.26 -7.19 -4.54
CA GLU A 38 -12.76 -6.98 -5.90
C GLU A 38 -11.70 -6.33 -6.81
N LEU A 39 -10.61 -5.83 -6.23
CA LEU A 39 -9.51 -5.26 -6.99
C LEU A 39 -8.83 -6.37 -7.80
N VAL A 40 -8.80 -6.22 -9.12
CA VAL A 40 -8.16 -7.19 -10.03
C VAL A 40 -6.64 -7.09 -9.88
N ILE A 41 -6.09 -7.97 -9.05
CA ILE A 41 -4.65 -8.11 -8.84
C ILE A 41 -4.18 -9.33 -9.64
N PRO A 42 -3.09 -9.22 -10.43
CA PRO A 42 -2.55 -10.36 -11.16
C PRO A 42 -2.24 -11.54 -10.23
N ALA A 43 -2.38 -12.76 -10.77
CA ALA A 43 -1.93 -13.94 -10.06
C ALA A 43 -0.44 -13.85 -9.74
N GLY A 44 -0.03 -14.46 -8.63
CA GLY A 44 1.35 -14.39 -8.17
C GLY A 44 2.36 -14.81 -9.23
N GLY A 45 3.43 -14.04 -9.35
CA GLY A 45 4.53 -14.28 -10.28
C GLY A 45 5.68 -15.06 -9.63
N PRO A 46 6.49 -15.79 -10.40
CA PRO A 46 7.69 -16.43 -9.88
C PRO A 46 8.75 -15.37 -9.54
N LEU A 47 9.38 -15.50 -8.38
CA LEU A 47 10.67 -14.87 -8.10
C LEU A 47 11.83 -15.81 -8.45
N GLU A 48 13.06 -15.31 -8.33
CA GLU A 48 14.26 -16.13 -8.47
C GLU A 48 14.15 -17.40 -7.60
N GLY A 49 14.33 -18.57 -8.22
CA GLY A 49 14.11 -19.86 -7.57
C GLY A 49 12.73 -20.49 -7.79
N GLY A 50 11.86 -19.89 -8.61
CA GLY A 50 10.63 -20.53 -9.12
C GLY A 50 9.46 -20.57 -8.13
N LYS A 51 9.63 -20.01 -6.93
CA LYS A 51 8.55 -19.84 -5.97
C LYS A 51 7.63 -18.70 -6.41
N LEU A 52 6.33 -18.95 -6.43
CA LEU A 52 5.31 -17.94 -6.72
C LEU A 52 5.11 -17.04 -5.49
N PHE A 53 5.09 -15.74 -5.71
CA PHE A 53 4.77 -14.73 -4.71
C PHE A 53 3.59 -13.87 -5.16
N PRO A 54 2.68 -13.51 -4.24
CA PRO A 54 1.56 -12.66 -4.57
C PRO A 54 2.06 -11.25 -4.90
N TYR A 55 1.33 -10.57 -5.80
CA TYR A 55 1.47 -9.13 -5.95
C TYR A 55 0.79 -8.43 -4.77
N VAL A 56 1.48 -7.43 -4.23
CA VAL A 56 1.04 -6.66 -3.07
C VAL A 56 1.17 -5.17 -3.37
N ILE A 57 0.23 -4.39 -2.84
CA ILE A 57 0.29 -2.94 -2.83
C ILE A 57 1.01 -2.53 -1.55
N LEU A 58 2.01 -1.66 -1.68
CA LEU A 58 2.65 -1.03 -0.54
C LEU A 58 1.91 0.27 -0.24
N ALA A 59 1.44 0.43 0.99
CA ALA A 59 0.73 1.62 1.43
C ALA A 59 1.33 2.21 2.70
N ASP A 60 1.07 3.49 2.92
CA ASP A 60 1.58 4.20 4.09
C ASP A 60 0.85 3.78 5.39
N GLN A 61 1.37 4.23 6.52
CA GLN A 61 0.74 4.05 7.82
C GLN A 61 -0.66 4.68 7.84
N GLY A 62 -1.67 3.88 8.19
CA GLY A 62 -3.07 4.32 8.25
C GLY A 62 -4.04 3.36 7.57
N PHE A 63 -3.52 2.50 6.69
CA PHE A 63 -4.28 1.38 6.15
C PHE A 63 -4.09 0.12 6.99
N VAL A 64 -5.13 -0.72 7.02
CA VAL A 64 -5.10 -2.02 7.70
C VAL A 64 -4.38 -3.02 6.80
N MET A 65 -3.33 -3.67 7.30
CA MET A 65 -2.62 -4.73 6.59
C MET A 65 -3.58 -5.86 6.19
N SER A 66 -3.48 -6.34 4.95
CA SER A 66 -4.30 -7.43 4.40
C SER A 66 -3.50 -8.26 3.39
N GLU A 67 -4.13 -9.28 2.78
CA GLU A 67 -3.47 -10.23 1.88
C GLU A 67 -2.69 -9.55 0.74
N ASN A 68 -3.27 -8.52 0.12
CA ASN A 68 -2.66 -7.78 -0.98
C ASN A 68 -2.27 -6.34 -0.62
N LEU A 69 -2.23 -6.01 0.68
CA LEU A 69 -1.85 -4.67 1.15
C LEU A 69 -0.87 -4.76 2.32
N ILE A 70 0.35 -4.30 2.09
CA ILE A 70 1.39 -4.23 3.11
C ILE A 70 1.54 -2.79 3.59
N THR A 71 1.47 -2.60 4.91
CA THR A 71 1.62 -1.31 5.58
C THR A 71 2.67 -1.39 6.69
N PRO A 72 3.37 -0.29 7.01
CA PRO A 72 4.24 -0.24 8.18
C PRO A 72 3.46 -0.54 9.46
N TYR A 73 4.11 -1.26 10.38
CA TYR A 73 3.60 -1.41 11.75
C TYR A 73 3.53 -0.05 12.44
N GLY A 74 2.48 0.17 13.22
CA GLY A 74 2.34 1.38 14.03
C GLY A 74 3.49 1.55 15.03
N SER A 75 3.87 2.79 15.31
CA SER A 75 5.04 3.18 16.11
C SER A 75 5.00 2.83 17.60
N LYS A 76 3.90 2.26 18.12
CA LYS A 76 3.75 1.89 19.53
C LYS A 76 4.08 0.41 19.75
N GLY A 77 5.05 0.13 20.63
CA GLY A 77 5.37 -1.25 21.04
C GLY A 77 5.97 -2.11 19.93
N LEU A 78 6.82 -1.52 19.09
CA LEU A 78 7.54 -2.25 18.03
C LEU A 78 8.56 -3.20 18.65
N SER A 79 8.53 -4.46 18.26
CA SER A 79 9.63 -5.40 18.47
C SER A 79 10.75 -5.14 17.45
N ASP A 80 11.96 -5.65 17.71
CA ASP A 80 13.11 -5.52 16.80
C ASP A 80 12.80 -6.03 15.39
N GLU A 81 11.99 -7.09 15.28
CA GLU A 81 11.51 -7.64 14.01
C GLU A 81 10.62 -6.65 13.27
N LYS A 82 9.66 -6.01 13.96
CA LYS A 82 8.75 -5.02 13.34
C LYS A 82 9.49 -3.75 12.96
N THR A 83 10.48 -3.34 13.75
CA THR A 83 11.38 -2.23 13.43
C THR A 83 12.19 -2.55 12.19
N SER A 84 12.79 -3.74 12.12
CA SER A 84 13.55 -4.19 10.94
C SER A 84 12.67 -4.30 9.70
N PHE A 85 11.43 -4.76 9.85
CA PHE A 85 10.45 -4.80 8.78
C PHE A 85 10.10 -3.39 8.28
N ASN A 86 9.71 -2.48 9.18
CA ASN A 86 9.38 -1.10 8.82
C ASN A 86 10.55 -0.42 8.13
N TYR A 87 11.79 -0.62 8.61
CA TYR A 87 13.00 -0.08 8.00
C TYR A 87 13.23 -0.59 6.57
N ARG A 88 13.00 -1.89 6.32
CA ARG A 88 13.09 -2.46 4.97
C ARG A 88 11.96 -1.97 4.06
N LEU A 89 10.76 -1.84 4.61
CA LEU A 89 9.58 -1.40 3.87
C LEU A 89 9.67 0.08 3.46
N SER A 90 10.19 0.94 4.34
CA SER A 90 10.40 2.36 4.06
C SER A 90 11.62 2.66 3.19
N GLY A 91 12.41 1.64 2.83
CA GLY A 91 13.76 1.82 2.30
C GLY A 91 14.70 2.55 3.27
N GLN A 92 15.99 2.57 2.97
CA GLN A 92 16.94 3.45 3.64
C GLN A 92 16.52 4.92 3.44
N GLY A 93 15.78 5.49 4.41
CA GLY A 93 15.67 6.94 4.58
C GLY A 93 14.70 7.69 3.67
N GLY A 94 13.63 7.06 3.16
CA GLY A 94 12.61 7.82 2.44
C GLY A 94 11.40 6.97 2.15
N ALA A 95 10.33 7.17 2.92
CA ALA A 95 9.00 6.77 2.51
C ALA A 95 8.84 7.21 1.04
N LEU A 96 8.58 6.25 0.15
CA LEU A 96 7.89 6.55 -1.08
C LEU A 96 6.49 7.01 -0.63
N ASN A 97 6.41 8.28 -0.25
CA ASN A 97 5.18 9.03 -0.21
C ASN A 97 4.70 9.04 -1.64
N VAL A 98 3.93 8.00 -2.00
CA VAL A 98 2.97 8.14 -3.07
C VAL A 98 1.91 9.07 -2.49
N HIS A 99 2.20 10.36 -2.53
CA HIS A 99 1.22 11.39 -2.28
C HIS A 99 0.18 11.19 -3.38
N LEU A 100 -0.96 10.60 -3.00
CA LEU A 100 -2.15 10.62 -3.83
C LEU A 100 -2.69 12.04 -3.67
N GLU A 101 -2.20 12.95 -4.51
CA GLU A 101 -2.97 14.15 -4.89
C GLU A 101 -3.90 13.81 -6.06
#